data_AF-A0A7C3DRQ0-F1
#
_entry.id   AF-A0A7C3DRQ0-F1
#
_cell.length_a   1.000
_cell.length_b   1.000
_cell.length_c   1.000
_cell.angle_alpha   90.00
_cell.angle_beta   90.00
_cell.angle_gamma   90.00
#
_symmetry.space_group_name_H-M   'P 1'
#
loop_
_entity.id
_entity.type
_entity.pdbx_description
1 polymer ?
#
loop_
_entity_poly.entity_id
_entity_poly.type
_entity_poly.pdbx_seq_one_letter_code
_entity_poly.pdbx_strand_id
1 'polypeptide(L)'
;MEASHRLHRIDLKGRLIWSYPPRPSPGVALITILRVIPVSPPSCVILVHYCHPPDHAGSTLLLSPDGQVLHRHEHGGHIDQIAIAGATVMLGGECARNQSAEVHQFRLASPDGSYRLIGEGEVLFPRSCVNRLFGRPNRVSGLSVLPDGYLVTVSEFSDDVHYEIFHELNRDLTPRRCWASDAFRTLHRRLEMEGHLRHPFTPGEEKALCQLIPHPEL
;
A
#
# COMPACT_ATOMS: atom_id res chain seq x y z
N MET A 1 -10.35 -20.82 22.30
CA MET A 1 -10.12 -21.30 20.92
C MET A 1 -9.77 -20.08 20.09
N GLU A 2 -8.53 -19.98 19.61
CA GLU A 2 -8.15 -18.90 18.69
C GLU A 2 -8.62 -19.27 17.28
N ALA A 3 -9.40 -18.39 16.66
CA ALA A 3 -9.76 -18.53 15.26
C ALA A 3 -8.51 -18.27 14.42
N SER A 4 -7.98 -19.29 13.75
CA SER A 4 -6.91 -19.12 12.76
C SER A 4 -7.52 -18.99 11.38
N HIS A 5 -7.32 -17.84 10.73
CA HIS A 5 -7.62 -17.70 9.31
C HIS A 5 -6.66 -18.61 8.53
N ARG A 6 -7.16 -19.42 7.60
CA ARG A 6 -6.35 -20.25 6.71
C ARG A 6 -6.68 -19.91 5.28
N LEU A 7 -5.65 -19.79 4.43
CA LEU A 7 -5.86 -19.67 3.00
C LEU A 7 -6.01 -21.09 2.41
N HIS A 8 -7.08 -21.31 1.66
CA HIS A 8 -7.35 -22.58 1.00
C HIS A 8 -7.39 -22.36 -0.51
N ARG A 9 -6.73 -23.24 -1.26
CA ARG A 9 -6.99 -23.39 -2.69
C ARG A 9 -7.89 -24.61 -2.87
N ILE A 10 -9.06 -24.41 -3.47
CA ILE A 10 -9.98 -25.47 -3.84
C ILE A 10 -10.05 -25.58 -5.37
N ASP A 11 -10.22 -26.79 -5.90
CA ASP A 11 -10.49 -26.99 -7.32
C ASP A 11 -11.95 -26.66 -7.66
N LEU A 12 -12.31 -26.70 -8.95
CA LEU A 12 -13.68 -26.46 -9.42
C LEU A 12 -14.71 -27.48 -8.92
N LYS A 13 -14.25 -28.61 -8.36
CA LYS A 13 -15.09 -29.66 -7.74
C LYS A 13 -15.18 -29.48 -6.22
N GLY A 14 -14.65 -28.39 -5.68
CA GLY A 14 -14.62 -28.10 -4.24
C GLY A 14 -13.60 -28.92 -3.45
N ARG A 15 -12.67 -29.63 -4.12
CA ARG A 15 -11.62 -30.40 -3.43
C ARG A 15 -10.53 -29.46 -2.96
N LEU A 16 -10.14 -29.59 -1.71
CA LEU A 16 -8.98 -28.88 -1.16
C LEU A 16 -7.71 -29.36 -1.86
N ILE A 17 -7.02 -28.46 -2.56
CA ILE A 17 -5.71 -28.70 -3.18
C ILE A 17 -4.63 -28.48 -2.12
N TRP A 18 -4.65 -27.34 -1.43
CA TRP A 18 -3.73 -27.05 -0.33
C TRP A 18 -4.33 -26.04 0.65
N SER A 19 -3.75 -25.99 1.85
CA SER A 19 -4.05 -25.01 2.88
C SER A 19 -2.76 -24.39 3.41
N TYR A 20 -2.68 -23.06 3.37
CA TYR A 20 -1.59 -22.32 3.97
C TYR A 20 -2.06 -21.72 5.31
N PRO A 21 -1.49 -22.16 6.45
CA PRO A 21 -1.67 -21.44 7.70
C PRO A 21 -0.77 -20.18 7.66
N PRO A 22 -1.31 -18.96 7.84
CA PRO A 22 -0.46 -17.84 8.20
C PRO A 22 0.31 -18.23 9.47
N ARG A 23 1.54 -17.69 9.62
CA ARG A 23 2.36 -18.01 10.79
C ARG A 23 1.53 -17.80 12.06
N PRO A 24 1.66 -18.68 13.06
CA PRO A 24 1.10 -18.41 14.38
C PRO A 24 1.83 -17.18 14.94
N SER A 25 1.23 -16.01 14.79
CA SER A 25 1.50 -14.88 15.66
C SER A 25 0.54 -14.97 16.84
N PRO A 26 0.90 -14.44 18.01
CA PRO A 26 -0.11 -14.09 18.98
C PRO A 26 -1.05 -13.08 18.33
N GLY A 27 -2.32 -13.45 18.12
CA GLY A 27 -3.34 -12.58 17.53
C GLY A 27 -3.90 -13.02 16.18
N VAL A 28 -5.01 -12.39 15.80
CA VAL A 28 -5.75 -12.69 14.58
C VAL A 28 -5.04 -12.04 13.40
N ALA A 29 -4.41 -12.84 12.53
CA ALA A 29 -3.95 -12.37 11.23
C ALA A 29 -5.15 -12.13 10.31
N LEU A 30 -5.20 -10.98 9.65
CA LEU A 30 -6.21 -10.66 8.63
C LEU A 30 -5.54 -10.65 7.26
N ILE A 31 -6.04 -11.46 6.32
CA ILE A 31 -5.65 -11.37 4.91
C ILE A 31 -6.38 -10.16 4.33
N THR A 32 -5.65 -9.11 3.99
CA THR A 32 -6.24 -7.89 3.39
C THR A 32 -6.13 -7.90 1.88
N ILE A 33 -5.11 -8.57 1.33
CA ILE A 33 -4.91 -8.66 -0.11
C ILE A 33 -4.66 -10.11 -0.51
N LEU A 34 -5.40 -10.55 -1.53
CA LEU A 34 -5.16 -11.78 -2.27
C LEU A 34 -5.24 -11.47 -3.76
N ARG A 35 -4.15 -11.73 -4.50
CA ARG A 35 -4.09 -11.56 -5.95
C ARG A 35 -3.40 -12.75 -6.61
N VAL A 36 -3.91 -13.16 -7.76
CA VAL A 36 -3.26 -14.15 -8.63
C VAL A 36 -2.59 -13.38 -9.77
N ILE A 37 -1.29 -13.56 -9.94
CA ILE A 37 -0.48 -12.85 -10.93
C ILE A 37 -0.06 -13.85 -12.00
N PRO A 38 -0.51 -13.69 -13.26
CA PRO A 38 -0.02 -14.52 -14.36
C PRO A 38 1.44 -14.13 -14.66
N VAL A 39 2.33 -15.13 -14.70
CA VAL A 39 3.76 -14.91 -15.02
C VAL A 39 4.10 -15.40 -16.42
N SER A 40 3.54 -16.55 -16.82
CA SER A 40 3.65 -17.11 -18.16
C SER A 40 2.59 -18.21 -18.28
N PRO A 41 1.74 -18.28 -19.31
CA PRO A 41 0.79 -19.39 -19.40
C PRO A 41 1.52 -20.75 -19.41
N PRO A 42 1.15 -21.74 -18.57
CA PRO A 42 0.02 -21.77 -17.62
C PRO A 42 0.37 -21.38 -16.17
N SER A 43 1.61 -20.96 -15.89
CA SER A 43 2.13 -20.56 -14.59
C SER A 43 1.57 -19.22 -14.08
N CYS A 44 1.23 -19.22 -12.79
CA CYS A 44 0.91 -18.03 -12.02
C CYS A 44 1.68 -18.04 -10.68
N VAL A 45 1.66 -16.92 -9.99
CA VAL A 45 2.03 -16.81 -8.58
C VAL A 45 0.88 -16.16 -7.82
N ILE A 46 0.81 -16.36 -6.51
CA ILE A 46 -0.25 -15.82 -5.67
C ILE A 46 0.41 -14.85 -4.70
N LEU A 47 0.00 -13.59 -4.75
CA LEU A 47 0.44 -12.58 -3.80
C LEU A 47 -0.62 -12.46 -2.69
N VAL A 48 -0.15 -12.60 -1.45
CA VAL A 48 -0.98 -12.52 -0.25
C VAL A 48 -0.36 -11.48 0.67
N HIS A 49 -1.12 -10.45 1.05
CA HIS A 49 -0.75 -9.60 2.17
C HIS A 49 -1.63 -9.93 3.37
N TYR A 50 -1.01 -10.02 4.54
CA TYR A 50 -1.71 -10.09 5.80
C TYR A 50 -1.10 -9.14 6.82
N CYS A 51 -1.94 -8.61 7.70
CA CYS A 51 -1.54 -7.78 8.82
C CYS A 51 -1.98 -8.40 10.14
N HIS A 52 -1.40 -7.94 11.25
CA HIS A 52 -1.89 -8.24 12.58
C HIS A 52 -2.38 -6.95 13.25
N PRO A 53 -3.68 -6.80 13.52
CA PRO A 53 -4.19 -5.64 14.24
C PRO A 53 -3.67 -5.59 15.67
N PRO A 54 -3.56 -4.39 16.27
CA PRO A 54 -3.82 -3.08 15.67
C PRO A 54 -2.57 -2.41 15.04
N ASP A 55 -1.35 -2.78 15.43
CA ASP A 55 -0.13 -1.98 15.12
C ASP A 55 1.09 -2.83 14.69
N HIS A 56 0.87 -4.03 14.16
CA HIS A 56 1.99 -4.91 13.81
C HIS A 56 2.38 -4.80 12.34
N ALA A 57 3.67 -5.08 12.09
CA ALA A 57 4.20 -5.27 10.76
C ALA A 57 3.34 -6.24 9.94
N GLY A 58 2.95 -5.83 8.74
CA GLY A 58 2.34 -6.70 7.75
C GLY A 58 3.40 -7.52 7.03
N SER A 59 3.00 -8.68 6.50
CA SER A 59 3.86 -9.45 5.60
C SER A 59 3.17 -9.67 4.26
N THR A 60 3.91 -9.42 3.19
CA THR A 60 3.54 -9.83 1.84
C THR A 60 4.26 -11.11 1.48
N LEU A 61 3.49 -12.13 1.09
CA LEU A 61 3.98 -13.41 0.61
C LEU A 61 3.74 -13.54 -0.89
N LEU A 62 4.75 -14.06 -1.57
CA LEU A 62 4.60 -14.60 -2.90
C LEU A 62 4.55 -16.12 -2.78
N LEU A 63 3.46 -16.74 -3.21
CA LEU A 63 3.25 -18.18 -3.18
C LEU A 63 3.27 -18.75 -4.59
N SER A 64 3.77 -19.97 -4.72
CA SER A 64 3.57 -20.80 -5.91
C SER A 64 2.10 -21.21 -6.06
N PRO A 65 1.67 -21.73 -7.23
CA PRO A 65 0.33 -22.30 -7.40
C PRO A 65 0.01 -23.41 -6.41
N ASP A 66 1.03 -24.09 -5.87
CA ASP A 66 0.91 -25.21 -4.93
C ASP A 66 1.03 -24.76 -3.46
N GLY A 67 1.05 -23.45 -3.21
CA GLY A 67 1.03 -22.87 -1.86
C GLY A 67 2.38 -22.80 -1.16
N GLN A 68 3.47 -23.18 -1.84
CA GLN A 68 4.83 -22.98 -1.31
C GLN A 68 5.18 -21.49 -1.29
N VAL A 69 5.75 -21.01 -0.19
CA VAL A 69 6.23 -19.62 -0.09
C VAL A 69 7.51 -19.48 -0.92
N LEU A 70 7.44 -18.67 -1.96
CA LEU A 70 8.56 -18.35 -2.86
C LEU A 70 9.33 -17.12 -2.37
N HIS A 71 8.63 -16.13 -1.84
CA HIS A 71 9.22 -14.91 -1.33
C HIS A 71 8.38 -14.33 -0.19
N ARG A 72 9.05 -13.56 0.67
CA ARG A 72 8.44 -12.88 1.82
C ARG A 72 9.06 -11.49 1.91
N HIS A 73 8.20 -10.49 1.98
CA HIS A 73 8.55 -9.10 2.23
C HIS A 73 7.82 -8.67 3.50
N GLU A 74 8.57 -8.15 4.48
CA GLU A 74 8.03 -7.63 5.73
C GLU A 74 7.91 -6.11 5.62
N HIS A 75 6.83 -5.56 6.15
CA HIS A 75 6.46 -4.16 6.00
C HIS A 75 6.16 -3.52 7.35
N GLY A 76 6.64 -2.30 7.58
CA GLY A 76 6.57 -1.60 8.87
C GLY A 76 5.20 -1.00 9.21
N GLY A 77 4.11 -1.49 8.61
CA GLY A 77 2.75 -1.00 8.80
C GLY A 77 1.74 -1.80 7.99
N HIS A 78 0.67 -1.15 7.54
CA HIS A 78 -0.44 -1.81 6.86
C HIS A 78 -0.41 -1.58 5.34
N ILE A 79 -0.59 -2.62 4.52
CA ILE A 79 -0.77 -2.48 3.07
C ILE A 79 -2.26 -2.68 2.72
N ASP A 80 -2.84 -1.64 2.14
CA ASP A 80 -4.25 -1.58 1.74
C ASP A 80 -4.43 -1.79 0.23
N GLN A 81 -3.43 -1.39 -0.55
CA GLN A 81 -3.54 -1.25 -1.99
C GLN A 81 -2.48 -2.07 -2.72
N ILE A 82 -2.88 -2.64 -3.85
CA ILE A 82 -1.98 -3.31 -4.78
C ILE A 82 -2.31 -2.92 -6.21
N ALA A 83 -1.27 -2.64 -6.99
CA ALA A 83 -1.37 -2.46 -8.42
C ALA A 83 -0.32 -3.30 -9.15
N ILE A 84 -0.70 -3.87 -10.30
CA ILE A 84 0.16 -4.78 -11.06
C ILE A 84 0.18 -4.32 -12.52
N ALA A 85 1.38 -4.19 -13.08
CA ALA A 85 1.63 -3.78 -14.46
C ALA A 85 2.72 -4.67 -15.09
N GLY A 86 2.31 -5.72 -15.80
CA GLY A 86 3.25 -6.72 -16.30
C GLY A 86 4.03 -7.36 -15.15
N ALA A 87 5.35 -7.19 -15.13
CA ALA A 87 6.20 -7.70 -14.04
C ALA A 87 6.29 -6.74 -12.84
N THR A 88 5.79 -5.51 -12.94
CA THR A 88 5.87 -4.56 -11.83
C THR A 88 4.70 -4.78 -10.87
N VAL A 89 5.02 -4.85 -9.58
CA VAL A 89 4.07 -4.97 -8.46
C VAL A 89 4.28 -3.78 -7.55
N MET A 90 3.22 -3.02 -7.30
CA MET A 90 3.22 -1.88 -6.40
C MET A 90 2.37 -2.23 -5.19
N LEU A 91 2.91 -2.00 -3.99
CA LEU A 91 2.18 -2.12 -2.73
C LEU A 91 2.05 -0.73 -2.12
N GLY A 92 0.87 -0.36 -1.66
CA GLY A 92 0.62 0.94 -1.04
C GLY A 92 -0.16 0.81 0.26
N GLY A 93 0.19 1.62 1.25
CA GLY A 93 -0.52 1.64 2.53
C GLY A 93 0.00 2.71 3.48
N GLU A 94 0.16 2.37 4.75
CA GLU A 94 0.70 3.25 5.80
C GLU A 94 1.94 2.65 6.47
N CYS A 95 2.90 3.53 6.77
CA CYS A 95 4.10 3.24 7.54
C CYS A 95 3.87 3.59 9.00
N ALA A 96 3.81 2.60 9.89
CA ALA A 96 3.61 2.87 11.31
C ALA A 96 4.79 3.64 11.92
N ARG A 97 6.02 3.38 11.44
CA ARG A 97 7.24 4.06 11.93
C ARG A 97 7.23 5.56 11.65
N ASN A 98 6.81 5.96 10.46
CA ASN A 98 6.84 7.35 10.00
C ASN A 98 5.48 8.05 10.13
N GLN A 99 4.43 7.30 10.49
CA GLN A 99 3.03 7.74 10.45
C GLN A 99 2.66 8.35 9.09
N SER A 100 3.17 7.79 8.01
CA SER A 100 3.04 8.33 6.66
C SER A 100 2.52 7.28 5.70
N ALA A 101 1.80 7.70 4.66
CA ALA A 101 1.48 6.83 3.55
C ALA A 101 2.78 6.43 2.85
N GLU A 102 2.84 5.20 2.34
CA GLU A 102 4.00 4.67 1.65
C GLU A 102 3.64 3.82 0.45
N VAL A 103 4.53 3.83 -0.54
CA VAL A 103 4.46 2.97 -1.72
C VAL A 103 5.79 2.27 -1.93
N HIS A 104 5.72 0.96 -2.12
CA HIS A 104 6.84 0.08 -2.45
C HIS A 104 6.66 -0.44 -3.88
N GLN A 105 7.70 -0.29 -4.70
CA GLN A 105 7.76 -0.83 -6.04
C GLN A 105 8.66 -2.06 -6.09
N PHE A 106 8.13 -3.13 -6.64
CA PHE A 106 8.84 -4.37 -6.89
C PHE A 106 8.77 -4.77 -8.35
N ARG A 107 9.80 -5.47 -8.81
CA ARG A 107 9.73 -6.29 -10.01
C ARG A 107 9.64 -7.76 -9.63
N LEU A 108 8.61 -8.41 -10.13
CA LEU A 108 8.46 -9.85 -10.12
C LEU A 108 9.40 -10.47 -11.15
N ALA A 109 10.39 -11.22 -10.68
CA ALA A 109 11.42 -11.82 -11.54
C ALA A 109 11.73 -13.26 -11.13
N SER A 110 12.21 -14.06 -12.09
CA SER A 110 12.63 -15.44 -11.90
C SER A 110 14.07 -15.64 -12.42
N PRO A 111 15.09 -15.15 -11.69
CA PRO A 111 16.47 -15.18 -12.17
C PRO A 111 17.07 -16.59 -12.23
N ASP A 112 16.55 -17.53 -11.44
CA ASP A 112 17.02 -18.91 -11.29
C ASP A 112 15.88 -19.94 -11.44
N GLY A 113 14.74 -19.53 -12.01
CA GLY A 113 13.52 -20.35 -12.05
C GLY A 113 12.62 -20.18 -10.82
N SER A 114 13.08 -19.50 -9.76
CA SER A 114 12.27 -19.19 -8.58
C SER A 114 11.79 -17.73 -8.61
N TYR A 115 10.47 -17.53 -8.66
CA TYR A 115 9.90 -16.18 -8.65
C TYR A 115 10.12 -15.48 -7.31
N ARG A 116 10.55 -14.23 -7.37
CA ARG A 116 10.71 -13.35 -6.20
C ARG A 116 10.34 -11.91 -6.54
N LEU A 117 10.02 -11.13 -5.50
CA LEU A 117 9.89 -9.69 -5.60
C LEU A 117 11.28 -9.08 -5.41
N ILE A 118 11.72 -8.26 -6.36
CA ILE A 118 12.97 -7.49 -6.29
C ILE A 118 12.57 -6.03 -6.06
N GLY A 119 12.98 -5.45 -4.94
CA GLY A 119 12.70 -4.02 -4.66
C GLY A 119 13.37 -3.13 -5.71
N GLU A 120 12.60 -2.19 -6.26
CA GLU A 120 13.07 -1.22 -7.26
C GLU A 120 12.95 0.22 -6.77
N GLY A 121 12.11 0.48 -5.77
CA GLY A 121 11.98 1.81 -5.18
C GLY A 121 10.96 1.85 -4.05
N GLU A 122 11.08 2.88 -3.23
CA GLU A 122 10.18 3.16 -2.12
C GLU A 122 10.04 4.68 -1.94
N VAL A 123 8.81 5.14 -1.71
CA VAL A 123 8.53 6.55 -1.44
C VAL A 123 7.55 6.71 -0.30
N LEU A 124 7.80 7.71 0.54
CA LEU A 124 6.90 8.15 1.60
C LEU A 124 6.22 9.46 1.19
N PHE A 125 4.94 9.57 1.52
CA PHE A 125 4.14 10.78 1.23
C PHE A 125 4.10 11.69 2.45
N PRO A 126 4.42 12.99 2.30
CA PRO A 126 4.40 13.92 3.41
C PRO A 126 2.99 14.11 3.95
N ARG A 127 2.88 14.25 5.27
CA ARG A 127 1.62 14.53 5.96
C ARG A 127 1.27 16.02 5.85
N SER A 128 0.01 16.34 5.57
CA SER A 128 -0.49 17.73 5.62
C SER A 128 -0.62 18.28 7.04
N CYS A 129 -0.84 19.60 7.15
CA CYS A 129 -1.15 20.23 8.45
C CYS A 129 -2.44 19.67 9.07
N VAL A 130 -3.45 19.34 8.24
CA VAL A 130 -4.72 18.73 8.66
C VAL A 130 -4.46 17.36 9.29
N ASN A 131 -3.70 16.51 8.61
CA ASN A 131 -3.38 15.18 9.12
C ASN A 131 -2.58 15.23 10.43
N ARG A 132 -1.60 16.15 10.53
CA ARG A 132 -0.83 16.37 11.76
C ARG A 132 -1.68 16.89 12.91
N LEU A 133 -2.64 17.80 12.64
CA LEU A 133 -3.57 18.34 13.64
C LEU A 133 -4.35 17.22 14.33
N PHE A 134 -4.77 16.20 13.59
CA PHE A 134 -5.52 15.06 14.13
C PHE A 134 -4.66 13.91 14.67
N GLY A 135 -3.33 13.98 14.51
CA GLY A 135 -2.40 12.98 15.04
C GLY A 135 -2.56 11.57 14.44
N ARG A 136 -3.17 11.45 13.25
CA ARG A 136 -3.36 10.17 12.55
C ARG A 136 -2.34 10.01 11.42
N PRO A 137 -1.91 8.80 11.05
CA PRO A 137 -1.17 8.60 9.81
C PRO A 137 -2.05 8.95 8.60
N ASN A 138 -1.44 9.42 7.51
CA ASN A 138 -2.07 9.33 6.20
C ASN A 138 -1.79 7.93 5.62
N ARG A 139 -2.61 7.49 4.67
CA ARG A 139 -2.48 6.14 4.07
C ARG A 139 -2.79 6.16 2.58
N VAL A 140 -2.21 5.25 1.82
CA VAL A 140 -2.59 5.05 0.42
C VAL A 140 -3.98 4.44 0.36
N SER A 141 -4.97 5.21 -0.09
CA SER A 141 -6.36 4.77 -0.28
C SER A 141 -6.66 4.29 -1.69
N GLY A 142 -5.79 4.60 -2.66
CA GLY A 142 -5.92 4.16 -4.04
C GLY A 142 -4.58 4.09 -4.76
N LEU A 143 -4.44 3.08 -5.63
CA LEU A 143 -3.22 2.87 -6.40
C LEU A 143 -3.58 2.37 -7.80
N SER A 144 -3.24 3.17 -8.82
CA SER A 144 -3.57 2.88 -10.22
C SER A 144 -2.33 2.97 -11.11
N VAL A 145 -2.30 2.12 -12.13
CA VAL A 145 -1.25 2.14 -13.17
C VAL A 145 -1.73 3.00 -14.33
N LEU A 146 -0.92 3.98 -14.71
CA LEU A 146 -1.11 4.81 -15.90
C LEU A 146 -0.16 4.35 -17.02
N PRO A 147 -0.41 4.70 -18.29
CA PRO A 147 0.49 4.35 -19.39
C PRO A 147 1.95 4.79 -19.16
N ASP A 148 2.15 5.97 -18.57
CA ASP A 148 3.43 6.62 -18.36
C ASP A 148 3.85 6.71 -16.87
N GLY A 149 3.13 6.05 -15.96
CA GLY A 149 3.42 6.15 -14.54
C GLY A 149 2.37 5.55 -13.63
N TYR A 150 2.15 6.20 -12.48
CA TYR A 150 1.22 5.76 -11.46
C TYR A 150 0.38 6.94 -10.96
N LEU A 151 -0.86 6.65 -10.56
CA LEU A 151 -1.68 7.55 -9.76
C LEU A 151 -1.82 6.94 -8.37
N VAL A 152 -1.33 7.66 -7.37
CA VAL A 152 -1.43 7.29 -5.96
C VAL A 152 -2.40 8.25 -5.29
N THR A 153 -3.44 7.71 -4.67
CA THR A 153 -4.38 8.47 -3.85
C THR A 153 -4.02 8.26 -2.39
N VAL A 154 -3.75 9.35 -1.68
CA VAL A 154 -3.41 9.36 -0.27
C VAL A 154 -4.56 9.98 0.51
N SER A 155 -5.16 9.21 1.41
CA SER A 155 -6.17 9.75 2.34
C SER A 155 -5.47 10.41 3.53
N GLU A 156 -5.76 11.68 3.75
CA GLU A 156 -5.23 12.47 4.85
C GLU A 156 -6.04 12.30 6.14
N PHE A 157 -7.28 11.79 6.05
CA PHE A 157 -8.17 11.72 7.22
C PHE A 157 -9.32 10.71 7.06
N SER A 158 -9.28 9.63 7.85
CA SER A 158 -10.35 8.62 8.02
C SER A 158 -10.89 7.92 6.75
N ASP A 159 -11.73 6.93 6.98
CA ASP A 159 -12.26 6.02 5.96
C ASP A 159 -13.55 6.54 5.32
N ASP A 160 -14.26 7.45 6.00
CA ASP A 160 -15.64 7.80 5.66
C ASP A 160 -15.76 9.03 4.73
N VAL A 161 -14.71 9.84 4.59
CA VAL A 161 -14.72 11.03 3.73
C VAL A 161 -13.41 11.18 2.96
N HIS A 162 -13.51 11.36 1.65
CA HIS A 162 -12.41 11.46 0.68
C HIS A 162 -11.59 12.77 0.80
N TYR A 163 -10.94 12.98 1.94
CA TYR A 163 -9.95 14.05 2.13
C TYR A 163 -8.60 13.60 1.54
N GLU A 164 -8.54 13.58 0.22
CA GLU A 164 -7.48 12.92 -0.54
C GLU A 164 -6.49 13.93 -1.16
N ILE A 165 -5.24 13.51 -1.23
CA ILE A 165 -4.21 14.10 -2.09
C ILE A 165 -3.87 13.08 -3.17
N PHE A 166 -3.87 13.52 -4.41
CA PHE A 166 -3.54 12.70 -5.56
C PHE A 166 -2.10 12.99 -5.99
N HIS A 167 -1.33 11.95 -6.26
CA HIS A 167 0.05 12.03 -6.72
C HIS A 167 0.20 11.26 -8.03
N GLU A 168 0.51 11.97 -9.10
CA GLU A 168 0.97 11.37 -10.35
C GLU A 168 2.49 11.20 -10.29
N LEU A 169 2.94 9.96 -10.43
CA LEU A 169 4.34 9.58 -10.38
C LEU A 169 4.80 9.04 -11.73
N ASN A 170 6.06 9.25 -12.08
CA ASN A 170 6.72 8.50 -13.15
C ASN A 170 6.95 7.04 -12.74
N ARG A 171 7.42 6.21 -13.68
CA ARG A 171 7.72 4.79 -13.43
C ARG A 171 8.86 4.53 -12.45
N ASP A 172 9.70 5.53 -12.21
CA ASP A 172 10.80 5.53 -11.23
C ASP A 172 10.39 6.16 -9.89
N LEU A 173 9.08 6.29 -9.66
CA LEU A 173 8.47 6.93 -8.49
C LEU A 173 8.81 8.42 -8.31
N THR A 174 9.40 9.09 -9.31
CA THR A 174 9.60 10.54 -9.23
C THR A 174 8.28 11.28 -9.40
N PRO A 175 8.02 12.35 -8.62
CA PRO A 175 6.76 13.07 -8.68
C PRO A 175 6.65 13.89 -9.98
N ARG A 176 5.51 13.77 -10.67
CA ARG A 176 5.16 14.61 -11.84
C ARG A 176 4.24 15.76 -11.43
N ARG A 177 3.19 15.41 -10.69
CA ARG A 177 2.15 16.34 -10.25
C ARG A 177 1.53 15.83 -8.96
N CYS A 178 1.07 16.74 -8.11
CA CYS A 178 0.11 16.41 -7.09
C CYS A 178 -1.00 17.46 -7.01
N TRP A 179 -2.15 17.08 -6.45
CA TRP A 179 -3.22 18.02 -6.14
C TRP A 179 -4.09 17.51 -4.99
N ALA A 180 -4.62 18.45 -4.19
CA ALA A 180 -5.60 18.17 -3.15
C ALA A 180 -7.02 18.11 -3.71
N SER A 181 -7.84 17.18 -3.19
CA SER A 181 -9.26 17.11 -3.49
C SER A 181 -10.02 18.35 -3.01
N ASP A 182 -11.16 18.66 -3.61
CA ASP A 182 -12.02 19.76 -3.16
C ASP A 182 -12.54 19.56 -1.74
N ALA A 183 -12.78 18.31 -1.34
CA ALA A 183 -13.17 17.97 0.02
C ALA A 183 -12.05 18.30 1.02
N PHE A 184 -10.79 17.97 0.69
CA PHE A 184 -9.64 18.35 1.50
C PHE A 184 -9.52 19.87 1.64
N ARG A 185 -9.61 20.61 0.52
CA ARG A 185 -9.54 22.08 0.51
C ARG A 185 -10.66 22.71 1.35
N THR A 186 -11.86 22.15 1.26
CA THR A 186 -13.02 22.58 2.05
C THR A 186 -12.81 22.34 3.54
N LEU A 187 -12.32 21.15 3.92
CA LEU A 187 -11.97 20.82 5.31
C LEU A 187 -10.89 21.77 5.85
N HIS A 188 -9.82 21.97 5.10
CA HIS A 188 -8.74 22.87 5.51
C HIS A 188 -9.26 24.29 5.75
N ARG A 189 -10.05 24.84 4.82
CA ARG A 189 -10.64 26.18 4.99
C ARG A 189 -11.57 26.25 6.19
N ARG A 190 -12.35 25.20 6.46
CA ARG A 190 -13.19 25.14 7.66
C ARG A 190 -12.33 25.20 8.94
N LEU A 191 -11.28 24.37 9.02
CA LEU A 191 -10.38 24.34 10.16
C LEU A 191 -9.62 25.67 10.37
N GLU A 192 -9.30 26.38 9.28
CA GLU A 192 -8.76 27.74 9.33
C GLU A 192 -9.77 28.72 9.94
N MET A 193 -11.02 28.75 9.43
CA MET A 193 -12.07 29.65 9.93
C MET A 193 -12.43 29.37 11.40
N GLU A 194 -12.32 28.11 11.84
CA GLU A 194 -12.53 27.68 13.23
C GLU A 194 -11.31 27.99 14.13
N GLY A 195 -10.20 28.48 13.57
CA GLY A 195 -8.99 28.84 14.31
C GLY A 195 -8.09 27.65 14.70
N HIS A 196 -8.39 26.44 14.20
CA HIS A 196 -7.55 25.25 14.39
C HIS A 196 -6.28 25.29 13.53
N LEU A 197 -6.37 25.87 12.33
CA LEU A 197 -5.21 26.17 11.48
C LEU A 197 -4.98 27.69 11.47
N ARG A 198 -3.70 28.09 11.44
CA ARG A 198 -3.28 29.51 11.54
C ARG A 198 -2.93 30.12 10.18
N HIS A 199 -3.22 29.42 9.08
CA HIS A 199 -2.89 29.84 7.74
C HIS A 199 -3.93 29.32 6.74
N PRO A 200 -4.08 29.97 5.58
CA PRO A 200 -4.82 29.42 4.47
C PRO A 200 -4.05 28.29 3.80
N PHE A 201 -4.76 27.45 3.05
CA PHE A 201 -4.13 26.47 2.17
C PHE A 201 -3.54 27.19 0.96
N THR A 202 -2.22 27.09 0.74
CA THR A 202 -1.52 27.83 -0.31
C THR A 202 -0.96 26.91 -1.40
N PRO A 203 -0.68 27.42 -2.62
CA PRO A 203 0.05 26.65 -3.63
C PRO A 203 1.42 26.16 -3.16
N GLY A 204 2.06 26.88 -2.22
CA GLY A 204 3.33 26.45 -1.62
C GLY A 204 3.17 25.21 -0.74
N GLU A 205 2.06 25.11 -0.01
CA GLU A 205 1.73 23.93 0.79
C GLU A 205 1.39 22.73 -0.09
N GLU A 206 0.59 22.93 -1.15
CA GLU A 206 0.32 21.89 -2.14
C GLU A 206 1.62 21.39 -2.79
N LYS A 207 2.52 22.29 -3.17
CA LYS A 207 3.85 21.93 -3.69
C LYS A 207 4.69 21.16 -2.67
N ALA A 208 4.63 21.52 -1.39
CA ALA A 208 5.31 20.79 -0.33
C ALA A 208 4.76 19.37 -0.16
N LEU A 209 3.45 19.17 -0.35
CA LEU A 209 2.86 17.83 -0.39
C LEU A 209 3.36 17.01 -1.58
N CYS A 210 3.72 17.63 -2.70
CA CYS A 210 4.32 16.92 -3.84
C CYS A 210 5.78 16.46 -3.59
N GLN A 211 6.45 16.96 -2.55
CA GLN A 211 7.84 16.60 -2.25
C GLN A 211 7.89 15.27 -1.50
N LEU A 212 7.97 14.19 -2.26
CA LEU A 212 8.12 12.84 -1.71
C LEU A 212 9.39 12.76 -0.85
N ILE A 213 9.29 12.01 0.24
CA ILE A 213 10.40 11.77 1.14
C ILE A 213 11.05 10.45 0.70
N PRO A 214 12.35 10.46 0.31
CA PRO A 214 13.07 9.23 0.04
C PRO A 214 13.09 8.36 1.30
N HIS A 215 12.84 7.06 1.17
CA HIS A 215 12.97 6.16 2.31
C HIS A 215 14.47 6.04 2.70
N PRO A 216 14.85 6.29 3.96
CA PRO A 216 16.24 6.41 4.37
C PRO A 216 17.02 5.07 4.48
N GLU A 217 16.37 3.92 4.28
CA GLU A 217 16.94 2.59 4.60
C GLU A 217 17.17 1.65 3.40
N LEU A 218 17.41 2.18 2.20
CA LEU A 218 17.96 1.39 1.08
C LEU A 218 19.44 1.69 0.83
#